data_AF-A0A9P4V0F5-F1
#
_entry.id   AF-A0A9P4V0F5-F1
#
_cell.length_a   1.000
_cell.length_b   1.000
_cell.length_c   1.000
_cell.angle_alpha   90.00
_cell.angle_beta   90.00
_cell.angle_gamma   90.00
#
_symmetry.space_group_name_H-M   'P 1'
#
loop_
_entity.id
_entity.type
_entity.pdbx_description
1 polymer ?
#
loop_
_entity_poly.entity_id
_entity_poly.type
_entity_poly.pdbx_seq_one_letter_code
_entity_poly.pdbx_strand_id
1 'polypeptide(L)'
;MSAESLPITSPRFAAALSTLPPSSLHAKLSELSNSIAHLHRSNAELEAYIQESKEERDGDKECYEAIQENKDVVRKMEERVELVKREIVEVRGLPLRVEGEGG
;
A
#
# COMPACT_ATOMS: atom_id res chain seq x y z
N MET A 1 5.75 13.38 14.27
CA MET A 1 5.09 12.06 14.14
C MET A 1 6.17 11.00 14.25
N SER A 2 5.95 9.99 15.11
CA SER A 2 6.96 9.09 15.67
C SER A 2 7.75 8.27 14.65
N ALA A 3 9.07 8.46 14.60
CA ALA A 3 10.02 7.79 13.72
C ALA A 3 10.65 6.51 14.34
N GLU A 4 9.88 5.73 15.10
CA GLU A 4 10.40 4.55 15.82
C GLU A 4 9.75 3.21 15.44
N SER A 5 9.01 3.13 14.33
CA SER A 5 8.70 1.83 13.74
C SER A 5 9.76 1.48 12.70
N LEU A 6 10.72 0.62 13.06
CA LEU A 6 11.60 0.02 12.06
C LEU A 6 10.73 -0.61 10.96
N PRO A 7 10.99 -0.33 9.67
CA PRO A 7 10.23 -0.93 8.59
C PRO A 7 10.27 -2.46 8.70
N ILE A 8 9.10 -3.09 8.82
CA ILE A 8 9.03 -4.56 8.78
C ILE A 8 9.51 -5.04 7.41
N THR A 9 10.60 -5.80 7.43
CA THR A 9 11.19 -6.41 6.24
C THR A 9 10.23 -7.42 5.60
N SER A 10 10.26 -7.57 4.28
CA SER A 10 9.41 -8.52 3.55
C SER A 10 9.46 -9.97 4.09
N PRO A 11 10.62 -10.55 4.47
CA PRO A 11 10.67 -11.88 5.06
C PRO A 11 9.95 -11.99 6.41
N ARG A 12 10.12 -10.99 7.29
CA ARG A 12 9.44 -10.95 8.59
C ARG A 12 7.93 -10.78 8.43
N PHE A 13 7.50 -10.01 7.44
CA PHE A 13 6.09 -9.88 7.09
C PHE A 13 5.51 -11.21 6.62
N ALA A 14 6.17 -11.89 5.68
CA ALA A 14 5.74 -13.20 5.18
C ALA A 14 5.65 -14.26 6.29
N ALA A 15 6.63 -14.32 7.20
CA ALA A 15 6.61 -15.25 8.32
C ALA A 15 5.37 -15.04 9.22
N ALA A 16 4.98 -13.78 9.46
CA ALA A 16 3.81 -13.47 10.28
C ALA A 16 2.49 -13.93 9.63
N LEU A 17 2.38 -13.91 8.29
CA LEU A 17 1.17 -14.31 7.56
C LEU A 17 0.73 -15.74 7.89
N SER A 18 1.69 -16.66 8.03
CA SER A 18 1.43 -18.08 8.35
C SER A 18 0.65 -18.27 9.66
N THR A 19 0.77 -17.33 10.61
CA THR A 19 0.12 -17.39 11.92
C THR A 19 -1.27 -16.75 11.95
N LEU A 20 -1.67 -16.03 10.89
CA LEU A 20 -2.95 -15.32 10.85
C LEU A 20 -4.09 -16.23 10.40
N PRO A 21 -5.32 -16.06 10.93
CA PRO A 21 -6.49 -16.74 10.39
C PRO A 21 -6.86 -16.20 8.99
N PRO A 22 -7.57 -16.98 8.15
CA PRO A 22 -7.92 -16.56 6.78
C PRO A 22 -8.66 -15.22 6.70
N SER A 23 -9.58 -14.94 7.63
CA SER A 23 -10.30 -13.66 7.68
C SER A 23 -9.35 -12.47 7.85
N SER A 24 -8.33 -12.59 8.68
CA SER A 24 -7.30 -11.56 8.87
C SER A 24 -6.42 -11.39 7.64
N LEU A 25 -6.15 -12.45 6.88
CA LEU A 25 -5.41 -12.34 5.61
C LEU A 25 -6.20 -11.55 4.57
N HIS A 26 -7.50 -11.85 4.39
CA HIS A 26 -8.36 -11.09 3.48
C HIS A 26 -8.52 -9.64 3.93
N ALA A 27 -8.71 -9.39 5.23
CA ALA A 27 -8.74 -8.05 5.79
C ALA A 27 -7.44 -7.30 5.50
N LYS A 28 -6.28 -7.97 5.64
CA LYS A 28 -4.99 -7.36 5.36
C LYS A 28 -4.80 -7.03 3.87
N LEU A 29 -5.29 -7.89 2.98
CA LEU A 29 -5.28 -7.64 1.55
C LEU A 29 -6.12 -6.40 1.19
N SER A 30 -7.32 -6.28 1.76
CA SER A 30 -8.19 -5.10 1.58
C SER A 30 -7.53 -3.83 2.12
N GLU A 31 -6.99 -3.87 3.35
CA GLU A 31 -6.30 -2.74 3.98
C GLU A 31 -5.14 -2.22 3.11
N LEU A 32 -4.30 -3.12 2.59
CA LEU A 32 -3.18 -2.77 1.72
C LEU A 32 -3.66 -2.17 0.39
N SER A 33 -4.70 -2.76 -0.21
CA SER A 33 -5.26 -2.28 -1.48
C SER A 33 -5.87 -0.89 -1.33
N ASN A 34 -6.59 -0.65 -0.22
CA ASN A 34 -7.16 0.65 0.11
C ASN A 34 -6.08 1.70 0.38
N SER A 35 -4.99 1.32 1.05
CA SER A 35 -3.85 2.21 1.29
C SER A 35 -3.15 2.61 -0.02
N ILE A 36 -2.93 1.66 -0.93
CA ILE A 36 -2.39 1.92 -2.27
C ILE A 36 -3.31 2.86 -3.06
N ALA A 37 -4.61 2.60 -3.07
CA ALA A 37 -5.59 3.44 -3.75
C ALA A 37 -5.60 4.88 -3.19
N HIS A 38 -5.45 5.04 -1.87
CA HIS A 38 -5.34 6.35 -1.24
C HIS A 38 -4.05 7.07 -1.65
N LEU A 39 -2.91 6.39 -1.67
CA LEU A 39 -1.63 6.97 -2.11
C LEU A 39 -1.67 7.40 -3.58
N HIS A 40 -2.30 6.61 -4.45
CA HIS A 40 -2.48 7.01 -5.85
C HIS A 40 -3.33 8.27 -6.00
N ARG A 41 -4.43 8.39 -5.24
CA ARG A 41 -5.25 9.61 -5.25
C ARG A 41 -4.45 10.81 -4.74
N SER A 42 -3.74 10.66 -3.63
CA SER A 42 -2.89 11.73 -3.08
C SER A 42 -1.80 12.16 -4.07
N ASN A 43 -1.17 11.22 -4.79
CA ASN A 43 -0.19 11.56 -5.83
C ASN A 43 -0.83 12.33 -6.99
N ALA A 44 -2.03 11.93 -7.44
CA ALA A 44 -2.74 12.65 -8.50
C ALA A 44 -3.11 14.09 -8.08
N GLU A 45 -3.50 14.30 -6.82
CA GLU A 45 -3.77 15.63 -6.26
C GLU A 45 -2.49 16.49 -6.20
N LEU A 46 -1.36 15.92 -5.79
CA LEU A 46 -0.07 16.61 -5.78
C LEU A 46 0.42 16.96 -7.20
N GLU A 47 0.23 16.05 -8.16
CA GLU A 47 0.57 16.30 -9.56
C GLU A 47 -0.28 17.44 -10.15
N ALA A 48 -1.58 17.47 -9.84
CA ALA A 48 -2.47 18.57 -10.24
C ALA A 48 -2.04 19.91 -9.61
N TYR A 49 -1.69 19.91 -8.33
CA TYR A 49 -1.21 21.10 -7.64
C TYR A 49 0.07 21.66 -8.28
N ILE A 50 1.07 20.83 -8.59
CA ILE A 50 2.30 21.24 -9.30
C ILE A 50 1.97 21.81 -10.68
N GLN A 51 1.02 21.22 -11.39
CA GLN A 51 0.63 21.69 -12.73
C GLN A 51 -0.04 23.07 -12.68
N GLU A 52 -0.83 23.35 -11.65
CA GLU A 52 -1.54 24.61 -11.44
C GLU A 52 -0.64 25.73 -10.86
N SER A 53 0.37 25.38 -10.07
CA SER A 53 1.24 26.32 -9.34
C SER A 53 2.48 26.81 -10.12
N LYS A 54 2.50 26.68 -11.46
CA LYS A 54 3.62 27.10 -12.36
C LYS A 54 4.12 28.54 -12.20
N GLU A 55 3.43 29.40 -11.45
CA GLU A 55 3.83 30.78 -11.13
C GLU A 55 4.65 30.89 -9.82
N GLU A 56 4.61 29.89 -8.92
CA GLU A 56 5.20 29.88 -7.57
C GLU A 56 6.28 28.78 -7.43
N ARG A 57 7.51 29.09 -7.86
CA ARG A 57 8.65 28.16 -8.01
C ARG A 57 9.11 27.36 -6.77
N ASP A 58 8.65 27.68 -5.57
CA ASP A 58 9.16 27.05 -4.34
C ASP A 58 8.31 25.86 -3.84
N GLY A 59 7.03 25.74 -4.22
CA GLY A 59 6.15 24.64 -3.80
C GLY A 59 6.34 23.32 -4.57
N ASP A 60 6.97 23.38 -5.74
CA ASP A 60 7.08 22.24 -6.67
C ASP A 60 7.99 21.11 -6.16
N LYS A 61 9.08 21.47 -5.47
CA LYS A 61 10.11 20.51 -5.07
C LYS A 61 9.63 19.58 -3.96
N GLU A 62 9.00 20.13 -2.92
CA GLU A 62 8.48 19.34 -1.80
C GLU A 62 7.36 18.40 -2.25
N CYS A 63 6.46 18.88 -3.12
CA CYS A 63 5.42 18.02 -3.71
C CYS A 63 6.01 16.91 -4.58
N TYR A 64 7.05 17.21 -5.37
CA TYR A 64 7.73 16.19 -6.17
C TYR A 64 8.41 15.13 -5.31
N GLU A 65 9.13 15.54 -4.26
CA GLU A 65 9.77 14.63 -3.31
C GLU A 65 8.73 13.75 -2.60
N ALA A 66 7.61 14.33 -2.15
CA ALA A 66 6.51 13.58 -1.56
C ALA A 66 5.90 12.53 -2.51
N ILE A 67 5.75 12.86 -3.80
CA ILE A 67 5.28 11.90 -4.82
C ILE A 67 6.27 10.73 -4.95
N GLN A 68 7.58 10.99 -4.95
CA GLN A 68 8.60 9.93 -5.06
C GLN A 68 8.59 9.02 -3.82
N GLU A 69 8.50 9.60 -2.62
CA GLU A 69 8.39 8.82 -1.38
C GLU A 69 7.12 7.96 -1.36
N ASN A 70 5.98 8.52 -1.79
CA ASN A 70 4.73 7.77 -1.91
C ASN A 70 4.85 6.61 -2.90
N LYS A 71 5.53 6.80 -4.04
CA LYS A 71 5.78 5.72 -5.02
C LYS A 71 6.61 4.59 -4.41
N ASP A 72 7.61 4.91 -3.59
CA ASP A 72 8.38 3.91 -2.86
C ASP A 72 7.55 3.16 -1.82
N VAL A 73 6.62 3.84 -1.15
CA VAL A 73 5.67 3.20 -0.24
C VAL A 73 4.71 2.29 -0.99
N VAL A 74 4.15 2.74 -2.12
CA VAL A 74 3.26 1.93 -2.98
C VAL A 74 3.95 0.64 -3.40
N ARG A 75 5.19 0.71 -3.93
CA ARG A 75 5.96 -0.48 -4.32
C ARG A 75 6.11 -1.48 -3.18
N LYS A 76 6.44 -1.01 -1.97
CA LYS A 76 6.56 -1.89 -0.78
C LYS A 76 5.22 -2.49 -0.37
N MET A 77 4.11 -1.76 -0.55
CA MET A 77 2.77 -2.28 -0.28
C MET A 77 2.34 -3.31 -1.32
N GLU A 78 2.65 -3.10 -2.61
CA GLU A 78 2.39 -4.06 -3.69
C GLU A 78 3.15 -5.38 -3.45
N GLU A 79 4.42 -5.32 -3.05
CA GLU A 79 5.18 -6.52 -2.65
C GLU A 79 4.47 -7.28 -1.52
N ARG A 80 3.93 -6.56 -0.53
CA ARG A 80 3.18 -7.18 0.58
C ARG A 80 1.84 -7.75 0.12
N VAL A 81 1.15 -7.10 -0.81
CA VAL A 81 -0.07 -7.61 -1.44
C VAL A 81 0.20 -8.97 -2.09
N GLU A 82 1.29 -9.09 -2.86
CA GLU A 82 1.64 -10.35 -3.50
C GLU A 82 1.99 -11.45 -2.49
N LEU A 83 2.67 -11.11 -1.38
CA LEU A 83 2.92 -12.06 -0.30
C LEU A 83 1.62 -12.54 0.36
N VAL A 84 0.65 -11.67 0.58
CA VAL A 84 -0.66 -12.04 1.14
C VAL A 84 -1.45 -12.89 0.15
N LYS A 85 -1.48 -12.54 -1.13
CA LYS A 85 -2.15 -13.34 -2.18
C LYS A 85 -1.55 -14.73 -2.27
N ARG A 86 -0.22 -14.86 -2.27
CA ARG A 86 0.47 -16.16 -2.25
C ARG A 86 0.06 -16.99 -1.05
N GLU A 87 0.07 -16.42 0.14
CA GLU A 87 -0.34 -17.14 1.35
C GLU A 87 -1.80 -17.65 1.24
N ILE A 88 -2.71 -16.83 0.72
CA ILE A 88 -4.12 -17.22 0.56
C ILE A 88 -4.28 -18.31 -0.50
N VAL A 89 -3.76 -18.10 -1.71
CA VAL A 89 -4.05 -18.93 -2.89
C VAL A 89 -3.11 -20.11 -3.01
N GLU A 90 -1.80 -19.87 -2.93
CA GLU A 90 -0.79 -20.92 -3.17
C GLU A 90 -0.56 -21.79 -1.94
N VAL A 91 -0.49 -21.19 -0.74
CA VAL A 91 -0.19 -21.94 0.50
C VAL A 91 -1.46 -22.57 1.08
N ARG A 92 -2.57 -21.83 1.15
CA ARG A 92 -3.81 -22.31 1.78
C ARG A 92 -4.86 -22.83 0.79
N GLY A 93 -4.69 -22.61 -0.51
CA GLY A 93 -5.64 -23.06 -1.53
C GLY A 93 -7.00 -22.37 -1.45
N LEU A 94 -7.08 -21.17 -0.87
CA LEU A 94 -8.33 -20.42 -0.69
C LEU A 94 -8.55 -19.42 -1.84
N PRO A 95 -9.80 -19.15 -2.22
CA PRO A 95 -10.09 -18.13 -3.22
C PRO A 95 -9.85 -16.73 -2.64
N LEU A 96 -9.37 -15.80 -3.48
CA LEU A 96 -9.37 -14.38 -3.12
C LEU A 96 -10.81 -13.90 -2.98
N ARG A 97 -11.15 -13.32 -1.84
CA ARG A 97 -12.44 -12.65 -1.66
C ARG A 97 -12.38 -11.29 -2.32
N VAL A 98 -13.27 -11.06 -3.27
CA VAL A 98 -13.59 -9.73 -3.77
C VAL A 98 -14.55 -9.11 -2.75
N GLU A 99 -14.25 -7.93 -2.22
CA GLU A 99 -15.20 -7.23 -1.33
C GLU A 99 -16.50 -6.99 -2.12
N GLY A 100 -17.55 -7.77 -1.82
CA GLY A 100 -18.82 -7.75 -2.56
C GLY A 100 -19.68 -9.01 -2.44
N GLU A 101 -19.10 -10.18 -2.11
CA GLU A 101 -19.86 -11.42 -1.93
C GLU A 101 -20.06 -11.75 -0.46
N GLY A 102 -21.11 -11.18 0.13
CA GLY A 102 -21.46 -11.39 1.54
C GLY A 102 -22.69 -10.58 1.94
N GLY A 103 -23.77 -10.72 1.17
CA GLY A 103 -25.12 -10.22 1.47
C GLY A 103 -26.14 -11.30 1.18
#